data_AF-A0A091B0S2-F1
#
_entry.id   AF-A0A091B0S2-F1
#
_cell.length_a   1.000
_cell.length_b   1.000
_cell.length_c   1.000
_cell.angle_alpha   90.00
_cell.angle_beta   90.00
_cell.angle_gamma   90.00
#
_symmetry.space_group_name_H-M   'P 1'
#
loop_
_entity.id
_entity.type
_entity.pdbx_description
1 polymer ?
#
loop_
_entity_poly.entity_id
_entity_poly.type
_entity_poly.pdbx_seq_one_letter_code
_entity_poly.pdbx_strand_id
1 'polypeptide(L)'
;MTNPARLPAGVLLAAALATGCASLEGPAGTTLVFESVNVVDTVDGRRLPPQDVFVAGDRIVALHPAGERTGPPGATRVDGRGRWLMPGLWDMHAHWYDEATLPVFTLHGVTGLRQMRGYSGQYATRAKGIEGTLAAPRVFLASPLVDGPTPASPPAMKVVDEASARETVRIVAASRADFLKVYDQVPKAAYLALRDEARRASVRIEGHVPIEMDWREVSEGGTQRSFEHLHSMMVWTARDPAALQARWLAYHQDLAYNEGISGAKRQETAAIHHAAYDDFDPAQFAALAEVLKRNDTWQTPTCILWRARKGRLDADATPDPRMRLVPGWMQGFWASWWPKDDPEAVAADFAVNERRDAYCLARTRELHEAGVPLLAGSDTIMPYVFPGSSLHEELALMVEAGLPPLAALQAATSGAARFMGRDDLGVVRTGALADLVLVQGDPLADISNTTRIEGFAIGGKWIDSSPREAGLDRIARIVAAPAVADAMGAAAAQDGLDAAIAAYDARCPAPPEQADCGLFNAYYAVPMALANGPDRGRIAEFEDWLETTGASDADLLSALAQARFERGELPAARRLTARALAIAPGDPLLMQLQQKVDVTTVPAAGSAPARDESP
;
A
#
# COMPACT_ATOMS: atom_id res chain seq x y z
N MET A 1 -73.28 16.62 23.34
CA MET A 1 -72.90 15.92 22.09
C MET A 1 -71.62 15.16 22.38
N THR A 2 -71.67 13.87 22.10
CA THR A 2 -70.98 12.77 22.78
C THR A 2 -69.64 12.40 22.14
N ASN A 3 -68.62 12.21 22.98
CA ASN A 3 -67.53 11.26 22.75
C ASN A 3 -68.09 9.83 22.93
N PRO A 4 -67.78 8.84 22.07
CA PRO A 4 -66.83 7.77 22.43
C PRO A 4 -66.11 7.20 21.18
N ALA A 5 -65.25 6.17 21.14
CA ALA A 5 -64.96 5.04 22.01
C ALA A 5 -63.62 4.36 21.62
N ARG A 6 -63.14 3.49 22.52
CA ARG A 6 -62.00 2.58 22.39
C ARG A 6 -62.40 1.27 21.68
N LEU A 7 -61.44 0.66 20.97
CA LEU A 7 -61.05 -0.77 20.76
C LEU A 7 -62.11 -1.91 20.80
N PRO A 8 -61.94 -2.99 19.99
CA PRO A 8 -61.28 -4.19 20.56
C PRO A 8 -60.43 -5.08 19.61
N ALA A 9 -59.46 -5.75 20.25
CA ALA A 9 -59.04 -7.15 20.15
C ALA A 9 -58.95 -7.91 18.80
N GLY A 10 -57.76 -8.50 18.58
CA GLY A 10 -57.64 -9.95 18.54
C GLY A 10 -57.57 -10.62 17.16
N VAL A 11 -56.36 -10.84 16.65
CA VAL A 11 -56.05 -12.00 15.81
C VAL A 11 -54.77 -12.66 16.34
N LEU A 12 -54.97 -13.77 17.06
CA LEU A 12 -53.97 -14.80 17.30
C LEU A 12 -53.62 -15.42 15.94
N LEU A 13 -52.38 -15.23 15.47
CA LEU A 13 -51.81 -16.12 14.46
C LEU A 13 -50.78 -17.01 15.18
N ALA A 14 -51.19 -18.25 15.42
CA ALA A 14 -50.33 -19.32 15.87
C ALA A 14 -49.24 -19.55 14.82
N ALA A 15 -48.00 -19.15 15.12
CA ALA A 15 -46.84 -19.61 14.37
C ALA A 15 -46.56 -21.05 14.81
N ALA A 16 -46.92 -22.00 13.94
CA ALA A 16 -46.68 -23.41 14.11
C ALA A 16 -45.19 -23.70 14.36
N LEU A 17 -44.91 -24.41 15.45
CA LEU A 17 -43.70 -25.21 15.63
C LEU A 17 -43.68 -26.30 14.56
N ALA A 18 -43.20 -25.95 13.36
CA ALA A 18 -42.78 -26.93 12.39
C ALA A 18 -41.35 -27.33 12.75
N THR A 19 -41.21 -28.42 13.50
CA THR A 19 -40.01 -29.26 13.54
C THR A 19 -39.74 -29.75 12.12
N GLY A 20 -39.08 -28.91 11.32
CA GLY A 20 -38.54 -29.30 10.03
C GLY A 20 -37.31 -30.16 10.27
N CYS A 21 -37.43 -31.46 10.00
CA CYS A 21 -36.28 -32.26 9.62
C CYS A 21 -35.63 -31.57 8.40
N ALA A 22 -34.60 -30.78 8.65
CA ALA A 22 -33.74 -30.28 7.59
C ALA A 22 -33.11 -31.48 6.89
N SER A 23 -33.34 -31.58 5.59
CA SER A 23 -32.74 -32.57 4.70
C SER A 23 -31.23 -32.64 4.90
N LEU A 24 -30.73 -33.87 5.01
CA LEU A 24 -29.36 -34.29 5.29
C LEU A 24 -28.45 -34.18 4.06
N GLU A 25 -28.48 -33.04 3.38
CA GLU A 25 -27.57 -32.75 2.27
C GLU A 25 -26.86 -31.42 2.57
N GLY A 26 -25.52 -31.42 2.53
CA GLY A 26 -24.76 -30.17 2.50
C GLY A 26 -25.24 -29.31 1.32
N PRO A 27 -25.16 -27.97 1.39
CA PRO A 27 -25.68 -27.13 0.32
C PRO A 27 -25.05 -27.52 -1.03
N ALA A 28 -25.90 -27.79 -2.03
CA ALA A 28 -25.47 -28.07 -3.39
C ALA A 28 -24.52 -26.95 -3.87
N GLY A 29 -23.32 -27.31 -4.34
CA GLY A 29 -22.26 -26.36 -4.68
C GLY A 29 -21.23 -26.09 -3.59
N THR A 30 -21.25 -26.80 -2.45
CA THR A 30 -20.12 -26.81 -1.50
C THR A 30 -18.89 -27.41 -2.17
N THR A 31 -17.83 -26.63 -2.28
CA THR A 31 -16.58 -26.97 -3.00
C THR A 31 -15.42 -27.24 -2.06
N LEU A 32 -15.48 -26.78 -0.81
CA LEU A 32 -14.40 -26.89 0.16
C LEU A 32 -14.98 -27.07 1.58
N VAL A 33 -14.39 -27.99 2.35
CA VAL A 33 -14.73 -28.24 3.76
C VAL A 33 -13.45 -28.33 4.58
N PHE A 34 -13.34 -27.46 5.59
CA PHE A 34 -12.32 -27.60 6.64
C PHE A 34 -12.88 -28.45 7.76
N GLU A 35 -12.24 -29.56 8.08
CA GLU A 35 -12.74 -30.52 9.07
C GLU A 35 -12.01 -30.37 10.40
N SER A 36 -12.76 -30.37 11.51
CA SER A 36 -12.20 -30.39 12.87
C SER A 36 -11.18 -29.28 13.16
N VAL A 37 -11.38 -28.07 12.62
CA VAL A 37 -10.55 -26.88 12.87
C VAL A 37 -10.97 -26.18 14.16
N ASN A 38 -10.01 -25.71 14.96
CA ASN A 38 -10.33 -24.66 15.95
C ASN A 38 -10.53 -23.35 15.20
N VAL A 39 -11.51 -22.53 15.57
CA VAL A 39 -11.77 -21.25 14.88
C VAL A 39 -11.44 -20.09 15.81
N VAL A 40 -10.67 -19.13 15.29
CA VAL A 40 -10.41 -17.84 15.95
C VAL A 40 -11.43 -16.83 15.43
N ASP A 41 -12.35 -16.40 16.30
CA ASP A 41 -13.19 -15.24 16.03
C ASP A 41 -12.40 -13.97 16.37
N THR A 42 -11.94 -13.26 15.35
CA THR A 42 -11.15 -12.04 15.51
C THR A 42 -11.99 -10.82 15.89
N VAL A 43 -13.33 -10.93 15.94
CA VAL A 43 -14.19 -9.81 16.36
C VAL A 43 -14.12 -9.63 17.88
N ASP A 44 -14.22 -10.72 18.64
CA ASP A 44 -14.30 -10.69 20.10
C ASP A 44 -13.29 -11.61 20.81
N GLY A 45 -12.46 -12.33 20.07
CA GLY A 45 -11.41 -13.21 20.60
C GLY A 45 -11.91 -14.58 21.06
N ARG A 46 -13.16 -14.95 20.73
CA ARG A 46 -13.66 -16.30 21.04
C ARG A 46 -12.88 -17.36 20.27
N ARG A 47 -12.59 -18.45 20.98
CA ARG A 47 -12.01 -19.68 20.43
C ARG A 47 -13.12 -20.70 20.35
N LEU A 48 -13.59 -20.99 19.14
CA LEU A 48 -14.58 -22.04 18.98
C LEU A 48 -13.88 -23.41 19.07
N PRO A 49 -14.47 -24.38 19.79
CA PRO A 49 -13.98 -25.76 19.78
C PRO A 49 -14.03 -26.33 18.35
N PRO A 50 -13.43 -27.50 18.06
CA PRO A 50 -13.35 -28.05 16.71
C PRO A 50 -14.66 -27.93 15.92
N GLN A 51 -14.59 -27.24 14.79
CA GLN A 51 -15.68 -27.01 13.85
C GLN A 51 -15.38 -27.69 12.51
N ASP A 52 -16.44 -28.08 11.80
CA ASP A 52 -16.44 -28.28 10.36
C ASP A 52 -16.96 -26.99 9.69
N VAL A 53 -16.15 -26.40 8.82
CA VAL A 53 -16.46 -25.14 8.12
C VAL A 53 -16.68 -25.41 6.64
N PHE A 54 -17.87 -25.08 6.15
CA PHE A 54 -18.33 -25.39 4.80
C PHE A 54 -18.26 -24.14 3.92
N VAL A 55 -17.66 -24.28 2.74
CA VAL A 55 -17.49 -23.21 1.76
C VAL A 55 -18.12 -23.63 0.43
N ALA A 56 -18.98 -22.75 -0.11
CA ALA A 56 -19.60 -22.91 -1.42
C ALA A 56 -19.29 -21.69 -2.29
N GLY A 57 -18.69 -21.91 -3.46
CA GLY A 57 -18.16 -20.83 -4.28
C GLY A 57 -17.08 -20.06 -3.52
N ASP A 58 -17.32 -18.79 -3.25
CA ASP A 58 -16.41 -17.90 -2.54
C ASP A 58 -16.85 -17.58 -1.09
N ARG A 59 -17.90 -18.22 -0.57
CA ARG A 59 -18.48 -17.89 0.75
C ARG A 59 -18.52 -19.07 1.71
N ILE A 60 -18.37 -18.74 2.99
CA ILE A 60 -18.66 -19.64 4.11
C ILE A 60 -20.17 -19.77 4.23
N VAL A 61 -20.69 -20.99 4.09
CA VAL A 61 -22.14 -21.24 4.13
C VAL A 61 -22.60 -21.84 5.46
N ALA A 62 -21.71 -22.50 6.20
CA ALA A 62 -22.03 -23.05 7.52
C ALA A 62 -20.79 -23.31 8.36
N LEU A 63 -20.98 -23.27 9.68
CA LEU A 63 -20.07 -23.80 10.69
C LEU A 63 -20.87 -24.75 11.58
N HIS A 64 -20.35 -25.95 11.84
CA HIS A 64 -20.95 -26.93 12.73
C HIS A 64 -19.90 -27.52 13.66
N PRO A 65 -20.26 -27.92 14.89
CA PRO A 65 -19.41 -28.80 15.70
C PRO A 65 -18.86 -29.98 14.88
N ALA A 66 -17.58 -30.29 15.06
CA ALA A 66 -16.90 -31.31 14.27
C ALA A 66 -17.62 -32.66 14.32
N GLY A 67 -17.85 -33.26 13.15
CA GLY A 67 -18.52 -34.54 12.99
C GLY A 67 -20.05 -34.49 13.02
N GLU A 68 -20.67 -33.33 13.27
CA GLU A 68 -22.14 -33.18 13.27
C GLU A 68 -22.71 -33.22 11.84
N ARG A 69 -21.92 -32.80 10.85
CA ARG A 69 -22.31 -32.82 9.43
C ARG A 69 -21.19 -33.33 8.53
N THR A 70 -21.56 -34.13 7.54
CA THR A 70 -20.65 -34.54 6.47
C THR A 70 -20.77 -33.59 5.28
N GLY A 71 -19.63 -33.18 4.72
CA GLY A 71 -19.59 -32.49 3.42
C GLY A 71 -20.19 -33.32 2.29
N PRO A 72 -20.72 -32.68 1.23
CA PRO A 72 -21.24 -33.42 0.09
C PRO A 72 -20.11 -34.20 -0.61
N PRO A 73 -20.45 -35.30 -1.30
CA PRO A 73 -19.48 -36.05 -2.10
C PRO A 73 -18.76 -35.13 -3.11
N GLY A 74 -17.44 -35.29 -3.24
CA GLY A 74 -16.62 -34.53 -4.20
C GLY A 74 -16.12 -33.16 -3.73
N ALA A 75 -16.49 -32.70 -2.53
CA ALA A 75 -15.89 -31.51 -1.94
C ALA A 75 -14.39 -31.71 -1.64
N THR A 76 -13.58 -30.68 -1.84
CA THR A 76 -12.19 -30.66 -1.33
C THR A 76 -12.23 -30.66 0.18
N ARG A 77 -11.55 -31.60 0.82
CA ARG A 77 -11.54 -31.77 2.29
C ARG A 77 -10.18 -31.41 2.83
N VAL A 78 -10.13 -30.54 3.82
CA VAL A 78 -8.91 -30.10 4.51
C VAL A 78 -8.97 -30.60 5.94
N ASP A 79 -8.03 -31.47 6.32
CA ASP A 79 -7.91 -31.94 7.70
C ASP A 79 -7.31 -30.84 8.59
N GLY A 80 -8.14 -30.30 9.47
CA GLY A 80 -7.81 -29.23 10.39
C GLY A 80 -7.50 -29.67 11.81
N ARG A 81 -7.43 -30.98 12.09
CA ARG A 81 -7.23 -31.46 13.47
C ARG A 81 -5.98 -30.86 14.11
N GLY A 82 -6.16 -30.24 15.27
CA GLY A 82 -5.09 -29.58 16.02
C GLY A 82 -4.60 -28.27 15.41
N ARG A 83 -5.23 -27.78 14.33
CA ARG A 83 -4.91 -26.52 13.66
C ARG A 83 -5.94 -25.45 13.99
N TRP A 84 -5.59 -24.21 13.63
CA TRP A 84 -6.40 -23.03 13.90
C TRP A 84 -6.73 -22.34 12.58
N LEU A 85 -8.02 -22.16 12.32
CA LEU A 85 -8.55 -21.42 11.20
C LEU A 85 -8.84 -19.98 11.64
N MET A 86 -8.30 -19.03 10.89
CA MET A 86 -8.48 -17.61 11.11
C MET A 86 -8.82 -16.90 9.78
N PRO A 87 -9.35 -15.67 9.82
CA PRO A 87 -9.50 -14.86 8.61
C PRO A 87 -8.13 -14.59 7.97
N GLY A 88 -8.11 -14.45 6.65
CA GLY A 88 -6.93 -13.97 5.95
C GLY A 88 -6.52 -12.58 6.40
N LEU A 89 -5.21 -12.35 6.45
CA LEU A 89 -4.63 -11.09 6.93
C LEU A 89 -4.76 -10.00 5.86
N TRP A 90 -4.76 -8.75 6.34
CA TRP A 90 -4.77 -7.55 5.53
C TRP A 90 -3.54 -6.71 5.86
N ASP A 91 -2.76 -6.40 4.84
CA ASP A 91 -1.71 -5.40 4.96
C ASP A 91 -2.30 -4.03 4.62
N MET A 92 -2.52 -3.22 5.65
CA MET A 92 -3.18 -1.93 5.52
C MET A 92 -2.22 -0.81 5.13
N HIS A 93 -0.94 -1.09 4.87
CA HIS A 93 -0.06 -0.15 4.23
C HIS A 93 0.98 -0.91 3.44
N ALA A 94 0.64 -1.31 2.22
CA ALA A 94 1.56 -2.05 1.37
C ALA A 94 1.95 -1.24 0.14
N HIS A 95 3.12 -1.57 -0.42
CA HIS A 95 3.46 -1.27 -1.79
C HIS A 95 3.92 -2.52 -2.53
N TRP A 96 3.20 -2.88 -3.60
CA TRP A 96 3.63 -3.86 -4.59
C TRP A 96 3.95 -3.14 -5.90
N TYR A 97 4.86 -3.68 -6.71
CA TYR A 97 5.37 -2.99 -7.91
C TYR A 97 5.25 -3.83 -9.16
N ASP A 98 5.39 -5.14 -9.02
CA ASP A 98 5.31 -6.10 -10.10
C ASP A 98 4.18 -7.09 -9.82
N GLU A 99 3.32 -7.29 -10.80
CA GLU A 99 2.23 -8.27 -10.77
C GLU A 99 2.75 -9.68 -10.48
N ALA A 100 3.95 -10.03 -10.95
CA ALA A 100 4.59 -11.32 -10.69
C ALA A 100 4.93 -11.54 -9.21
N THR A 101 5.06 -10.45 -8.43
CA THR A 101 5.36 -10.50 -6.99
C THR A 101 4.12 -10.41 -6.11
N LEU A 102 2.94 -10.05 -6.67
CA LEU A 102 1.67 -10.03 -5.92
C LEU A 102 1.35 -11.33 -5.18
N PRO A 103 1.60 -12.54 -5.73
CA PRO A 103 1.35 -13.78 -4.99
C PRO A 103 2.20 -13.94 -3.73
N VAL A 104 3.32 -13.21 -3.57
CA VAL A 104 4.12 -13.29 -2.32
C VAL A 104 3.27 -12.95 -1.10
N PHE A 105 2.35 -12.00 -1.22
CA PHE A 105 1.44 -11.62 -0.13
C PHE A 105 0.50 -12.78 0.25
N THR A 106 -0.20 -13.37 -0.73
CA THR A 106 -1.13 -14.48 -0.45
C THR A 106 -0.41 -15.73 0.04
N LEU A 107 0.79 -16.00 -0.47
CA LEU A 107 1.66 -17.07 0.03
C LEU A 107 2.13 -16.84 1.48
N HIS A 108 1.99 -15.64 2.05
CA HIS A 108 2.16 -15.36 3.47
C HIS A 108 0.82 -15.15 4.19
N GLY A 109 -0.30 -15.63 3.64
CA GLY A 109 -1.61 -15.54 4.28
C GLY A 109 -2.22 -14.12 4.27
N VAL A 110 -1.61 -13.19 3.53
CA VAL A 110 -2.15 -11.83 3.31
C VAL A 110 -3.09 -11.87 2.12
N THR A 111 -4.39 -11.82 2.39
CA THR A 111 -5.47 -11.94 1.41
C THR A 111 -6.08 -10.59 1.00
N GLY A 112 -5.79 -9.53 1.76
CA GLY A 112 -6.17 -8.16 1.44
C GLY A 112 -4.97 -7.21 1.51
N LEU A 113 -4.93 -6.23 0.61
CA LEU A 113 -3.93 -5.18 0.58
C LEU A 113 -4.62 -3.82 0.45
N ARG A 114 -4.14 -2.85 1.23
CA ARG A 114 -4.34 -1.43 0.94
C ARG A 114 -3.06 -0.90 0.30
N GLN A 115 -3.06 -0.79 -1.02
CA GLN A 115 -1.94 -0.29 -1.81
C GLN A 115 -1.90 1.23 -1.67
N MET A 116 -0.94 1.74 -0.88
CA MET A 116 -0.92 3.13 -0.43
C MET A 116 -0.26 4.11 -1.42
N ARG A 117 0.05 3.64 -2.63
CA ARG A 117 0.49 4.46 -3.76
C ARG A 117 0.09 3.82 -5.08
N GLY A 118 -0.72 4.52 -5.87
CA GLY A 118 -1.11 4.08 -7.21
C GLY A 118 -0.06 4.36 -8.28
N TYR A 119 0.23 3.36 -9.10
CA TYR A 119 1.00 3.48 -10.34
C TYR A 119 0.19 2.94 -11.54
N SER A 120 0.50 3.40 -12.74
CA SER A 120 -0.23 3.06 -13.97
C SER A 120 -0.28 1.55 -14.23
N GLY A 121 0.82 0.83 -14.01
CA GLY A 121 0.88 -0.63 -14.12
C GLY A 121 -0.07 -1.33 -13.16
N GLN A 122 -0.30 -0.78 -11.96
CA GLN A 122 -1.25 -1.33 -10.99
C GLN A 122 -2.71 -1.14 -11.41
N TYR A 123 -3.02 -0.02 -12.05
CA TYR A 123 -4.34 0.19 -12.66
C TYR A 123 -4.56 -0.73 -13.87
N ALA A 124 -3.51 -1.01 -14.65
CA ALA A 124 -3.54 -2.01 -15.71
C ALA A 124 -3.78 -3.44 -15.14
N THR A 125 -3.05 -3.84 -14.09
CA THR A 125 -3.28 -5.11 -13.39
C THR A 125 -4.71 -5.21 -12.85
N ARG A 126 -5.23 -4.14 -12.24
CA ARG A 126 -6.64 -4.09 -11.79
C ARG A 126 -7.62 -4.28 -12.94
N ALA A 127 -7.34 -3.71 -14.11
CA ALA A 127 -8.19 -3.89 -15.28
C ALA A 127 -8.25 -5.35 -15.78
N LYS A 128 -7.26 -6.19 -15.44
CA LYS A 128 -7.29 -7.64 -15.72
C LYS A 128 -8.28 -8.41 -14.82
N GLY A 129 -8.71 -7.84 -13.69
CA GLY A 129 -9.70 -8.45 -12.80
C GLY A 129 -9.21 -9.70 -12.05
N ILE A 130 -7.90 -9.78 -11.75
CA ILE A 130 -7.29 -10.94 -11.09
C ILE A 130 -7.30 -10.87 -9.55
N GLU A 131 -7.75 -9.76 -8.97
CA GLU A 131 -7.76 -9.52 -7.52
C GLU A 131 -8.75 -10.44 -6.79
N GLY A 132 -8.36 -10.91 -5.60
CA GLY A 132 -9.15 -11.87 -4.85
C GLY A 132 -9.13 -13.28 -5.42
N THR A 133 -8.05 -13.63 -6.15
CA THR A 133 -7.80 -14.98 -6.68
C THR A 133 -6.50 -15.52 -6.10
N LEU A 134 -6.15 -16.77 -6.43
CA LEU A 134 -4.86 -17.34 -6.03
C LEU A 134 -3.65 -16.53 -6.57
N ALA A 135 -3.85 -15.76 -7.65
CA ALA A 135 -2.79 -14.95 -8.27
C ALA A 135 -2.61 -13.57 -7.61
N ALA A 136 -3.61 -13.06 -6.90
CA ALA A 136 -3.51 -11.75 -6.27
C ALA A 136 -4.46 -11.60 -5.06
N PRO A 137 -4.01 -10.95 -3.97
CA PRO A 137 -4.90 -10.56 -2.89
C PRO A 137 -5.97 -9.59 -3.40
N ARG A 138 -6.98 -9.32 -2.58
CA ARG A 138 -7.90 -8.21 -2.84
C ARG A 138 -7.14 -6.91 -2.62
N VAL A 139 -7.16 -5.99 -3.58
CA VAL A 139 -6.42 -4.74 -3.46
C VAL A 139 -7.41 -3.58 -3.41
N PHE A 140 -7.22 -2.71 -2.43
CA PHE A 140 -7.76 -1.35 -2.47
C PHE A 140 -6.63 -0.41 -2.86
N LEU A 141 -6.78 0.25 -4.00
CA LEU A 141 -5.73 1.01 -4.64
C LEU A 141 -5.92 2.50 -4.41
N ALA A 142 -4.92 3.12 -3.78
CA ALA A 142 -4.82 4.55 -3.69
C ALA A 142 -4.68 5.19 -5.08
N SER A 143 -5.06 6.47 -5.17
CA SER A 143 -4.50 7.36 -6.18
C SER A 143 -2.96 7.28 -6.19
N PRO A 144 -2.29 7.71 -7.27
CA PRO A 144 -0.92 8.21 -7.15
C PRO A 144 -0.83 9.21 -6.00
N LEU A 145 0.36 9.39 -5.41
CA LEU A 145 0.54 10.34 -4.32
C LEU A 145 0.04 11.72 -4.75
N VAL A 146 -0.80 12.36 -3.93
CA VAL A 146 -1.18 13.75 -4.09
C VAL A 146 -0.27 14.58 -3.21
N ASP A 147 0.54 15.43 -3.84
CA ASP A 147 1.59 16.18 -3.16
C ASP A 147 1.73 17.61 -3.69
N GLY A 148 2.50 18.43 -2.99
CA GLY A 148 2.70 19.84 -3.32
C GLY A 148 3.40 20.11 -4.66
N PRO A 149 3.73 21.39 -4.93
CA PRO A 149 4.44 21.81 -6.15
C PRO A 149 5.79 21.10 -6.37
N THR A 150 6.47 20.76 -5.27
CA THR A 150 7.73 20.02 -5.25
C THR A 150 7.51 18.70 -4.50
N PRO A 151 6.97 17.66 -5.17
CA PRO A 151 6.66 16.40 -4.50
C PRO A 151 7.90 15.78 -3.84
N ALA A 152 7.75 15.25 -2.64
CA ALA A 152 8.82 14.53 -1.96
C ALA A 152 9.14 13.18 -2.62
N SER A 153 8.16 12.58 -3.33
CA SER A 153 8.36 11.34 -4.09
C SER A 153 7.55 11.32 -5.39
N PRO A 154 8.09 11.82 -6.52
CA PRO A 154 7.49 11.68 -7.84
C PRO A 154 7.58 10.22 -8.35
N PRO A 155 6.77 9.84 -9.36
CA PRO A 155 5.65 10.61 -9.91
C PRO A 155 4.51 10.77 -8.89
N ALA A 156 3.84 11.92 -8.93
CA ALA A 156 2.77 12.33 -8.03
C ALA A 156 1.79 13.29 -8.75
N MET A 157 0.53 13.30 -8.33
CA MET A 157 -0.46 14.31 -8.73
C MET A 157 -0.15 15.61 -7.98
N LYS A 158 0.44 16.58 -8.69
CA LYS A 158 0.81 17.87 -8.11
C LYS A 158 -0.43 18.72 -7.82
N VAL A 159 -0.54 19.21 -6.59
CA VAL A 159 -1.51 20.23 -6.16
C VAL A 159 -0.76 21.48 -5.71
N VAL A 160 -1.00 22.59 -6.39
CA VAL A 160 -0.25 23.85 -6.19
C VAL A 160 -1.07 24.93 -5.52
N ASP A 161 -2.39 24.83 -5.62
CA ASP A 161 -3.37 25.80 -5.14
C ASP A 161 -4.72 25.12 -4.87
N GLU A 162 -5.71 25.91 -4.45
CA GLU A 162 -7.06 25.41 -4.18
C GLU A 162 -7.75 24.87 -5.43
N ALA A 163 -7.49 25.44 -6.61
CA ALA A 163 -8.14 25.06 -7.85
C ALA A 163 -7.69 23.66 -8.30
N SER A 164 -6.37 23.45 -8.38
CA SER A 164 -5.75 22.16 -8.69
C SER A 164 -6.07 21.10 -7.64
N ALA A 165 -6.22 21.48 -6.36
CA ALA A 165 -6.67 20.57 -5.30
C ALA A 165 -8.09 20.03 -5.57
N ARG A 166 -9.05 20.91 -5.90
CA ARG A 166 -10.43 20.49 -6.22
C ARG A 166 -10.49 19.66 -7.49
N GLU A 167 -9.71 20.04 -8.51
CA GLU A 167 -9.59 19.28 -9.75
C GLU A 167 -9.07 17.87 -9.50
N THR A 168 -7.98 17.72 -8.74
CA THR A 168 -7.42 16.41 -8.36
C THR A 168 -8.47 15.51 -7.70
N VAL A 169 -9.29 16.04 -6.78
CA VAL A 169 -10.38 15.25 -6.17
C VAL A 169 -11.41 14.80 -7.20
N ARG A 170 -11.80 15.67 -8.14
CA ARG A 170 -12.76 15.30 -9.20
C ARG A 170 -12.21 14.23 -10.12
N ILE A 171 -10.92 14.29 -10.43
CA ILE A 171 -10.22 13.26 -11.20
C ILE A 171 -10.26 11.94 -10.42
N VAL A 172 -9.86 11.94 -9.15
CA VAL A 172 -9.89 10.73 -8.31
C VAL A 172 -11.31 10.16 -8.20
N ALA A 173 -12.33 11.01 -8.02
CA ALA A 173 -13.73 10.59 -7.97
C ALA A 173 -14.22 9.92 -9.28
N ALA A 174 -13.65 10.30 -10.42
CA ALA A 174 -13.97 9.73 -11.73
C ALA A 174 -13.04 8.57 -12.15
N SER A 175 -12.03 8.26 -11.33
CA SER A 175 -10.99 7.28 -11.61
C SER A 175 -11.33 5.88 -11.10
N ARG A 176 -10.38 4.94 -11.23
CA ARG A 176 -10.42 3.61 -10.60
C ARG A 176 -9.71 3.54 -9.25
N ALA A 177 -9.31 4.67 -8.68
CA ALA A 177 -8.77 4.72 -7.32
C ALA A 177 -9.88 4.55 -6.27
N ASP A 178 -9.61 3.78 -5.22
CA ASP A 178 -10.54 3.53 -4.12
C ASP A 178 -10.54 4.66 -3.06
N PHE A 179 -9.46 5.44 -3.02
CA PHE A 179 -9.25 6.58 -2.12
C PHE A 179 -8.10 7.47 -2.63
N LEU A 180 -8.05 8.70 -2.11
CA LEU A 180 -6.99 9.67 -2.37
C LEU A 180 -5.89 9.54 -1.31
N LYS A 181 -4.64 9.34 -1.73
CA LYS A 181 -3.48 9.35 -0.83
C LYS A 181 -2.80 10.73 -0.83
N VAL A 182 -2.80 11.41 0.32
CA VAL A 182 -2.11 12.70 0.49
C VAL A 182 -0.69 12.51 1.06
N TYR A 183 0.22 13.43 0.73
CA TYR A 183 1.63 13.41 1.13
C TYR A 183 2.11 14.73 1.75
N ASP A 184 3.39 14.79 2.10
CA ASP A 184 3.97 15.74 3.06
C ASP A 184 3.95 17.21 2.62
N GLN A 185 4.07 17.48 1.32
CA GLN A 185 4.33 18.83 0.76
C GLN A 185 3.06 19.57 0.35
N VAL A 186 1.87 19.02 0.59
CA VAL A 186 0.62 19.71 0.24
C VAL A 186 0.46 20.98 1.09
N PRO A 187 0.39 22.18 0.47
CA PRO A 187 0.21 23.42 1.22
C PRO A 187 -1.13 23.44 1.97
N LYS A 188 -1.18 24.12 3.12
CA LYS A 188 -2.39 24.18 3.97
C LYS A 188 -3.64 24.60 3.21
N ALA A 189 -3.58 25.66 2.41
CA ALA A 189 -4.73 26.13 1.63
C ALA A 189 -5.23 25.08 0.63
N ALA A 190 -4.31 24.41 -0.08
CA ALA A 190 -4.63 23.33 -1.01
C ALA A 190 -5.24 22.12 -0.26
N TYR A 191 -4.70 21.74 0.90
CA TYR A 191 -5.25 20.66 1.72
C TYR A 191 -6.69 20.94 2.16
N LEU A 192 -6.98 22.15 2.64
CA LEU A 192 -8.33 22.53 3.07
C LEU A 192 -9.33 22.47 1.90
N ALA A 193 -8.93 22.95 0.72
CA ALA A 193 -9.75 22.85 -0.49
C ALA A 193 -9.94 21.39 -0.95
N LEU A 194 -8.90 20.57 -0.87
CA LEU A 194 -8.92 19.14 -1.15
C LEU A 194 -9.91 18.42 -0.22
N ARG A 195 -9.82 18.66 1.09
CA ARG A 195 -10.71 18.11 2.11
C ARG A 195 -12.17 18.47 1.84
N ASP A 196 -12.44 19.74 1.56
CA ASP A 196 -13.81 20.21 1.31
C ASP A 196 -14.41 19.62 0.03
N GLU A 197 -13.62 19.49 -1.03
CA GLU A 197 -14.09 18.83 -2.26
C GLU A 197 -14.26 17.33 -2.06
N ALA A 198 -13.36 16.67 -1.33
CA ALA A 198 -13.44 15.24 -1.05
C ALA A 198 -14.72 14.88 -0.29
N ARG A 199 -15.13 15.71 0.68
CA ARG A 199 -16.44 15.58 1.35
C ARG A 199 -17.61 15.67 0.37
N ARG A 200 -17.57 16.63 -0.55
CA ARG A 200 -18.63 16.81 -1.57
C ARG A 200 -18.70 15.65 -2.55
N ALA A 201 -17.55 15.13 -2.94
CA ALA A 201 -17.42 14.03 -3.90
C ALA A 201 -17.47 12.63 -3.25
N SER A 202 -17.61 12.54 -1.91
CA SER A 202 -17.52 11.29 -1.14
C SER A 202 -16.23 10.50 -1.39
N VAL A 203 -15.12 11.20 -1.65
CA VAL A 203 -13.79 10.61 -1.79
C VAL A 203 -13.14 10.51 -0.41
N ARG A 204 -12.65 9.32 -0.06
CA ARG A 204 -11.87 9.11 1.17
C ARG A 204 -10.46 9.67 0.98
N ILE A 205 -9.94 10.35 2.00
CA ILE A 205 -8.53 10.75 2.06
C ILE A 205 -7.82 9.86 3.08
N GLU A 206 -6.63 9.44 2.75
CA GLU A 206 -5.77 8.61 3.61
C GLU A 206 -4.32 9.05 3.38
N GLY A 207 -3.40 8.78 4.31
CA GLY A 207 -1.99 9.05 4.09
C GLY A 207 -1.31 9.90 5.13
N HIS A 208 -0.32 10.68 4.71
CA HIS A 208 0.46 11.49 5.63
C HIS A 208 -0.37 12.67 6.13
N VAL A 209 -0.01 13.20 7.28
CA VAL A 209 -0.45 14.52 7.68
C VAL A 209 0.54 15.52 7.07
N PRO A 210 0.12 16.42 6.15
CA PRO A 210 1.04 17.37 5.53
C PRO A 210 1.81 18.19 6.58
N ILE A 211 3.06 18.52 6.30
CA ILE A 211 3.97 19.15 7.28
C ILE A 211 3.43 20.50 7.78
N GLU A 212 2.73 21.24 6.92
CA GLU A 212 2.10 22.52 7.29
C GLU A 212 0.88 22.37 8.22
N MET A 213 0.36 21.16 8.42
CA MET A 213 -0.92 20.91 9.07
C MET A 213 -0.78 20.35 10.48
N ASP A 214 -1.63 20.82 11.40
CA ASP A 214 -1.83 20.20 12.72
C ASP A 214 -2.64 18.90 12.57
N TRP A 215 -2.17 17.82 13.19
CA TRP A 215 -2.87 16.54 13.24
C TRP A 215 -4.31 16.66 13.73
N ARG A 216 -4.58 17.58 14.66
CA ARG A 216 -5.94 17.85 15.18
C ARG A 216 -6.83 18.41 14.07
N GLU A 217 -6.34 19.40 13.31
CA GLU A 217 -7.07 20.05 12.21
C GLU A 217 -7.33 19.08 11.04
N VAL A 218 -6.40 18.17 10.77
CA VAL A 218 -6.55 17.14 9.73
C VAL A 218 -7.58 16.09 10.14
N SER A 219 -7.61 15.72 11.42
CA SER A 219 -8.59 14.77 11.97
C SER A 219 -10.02 15.35 11.99
N GLU A 220 -10.16 16.68 12.04
CA GLU A 220 -11.48 17.34 12.08
C GLU A 220 -12.40 16.94 10.92
N GLY A 221 -13.62 16.52 11.29
CA GLY A 221 -14.66 16.12 10.35
C GLY A 221 -14.36 14.82 9.59
N GLY A 222 -13.37 14.02 10.03
CA GLY A 222 -13.22 12.60 9.69
C GLY A 222 -13.03 12.29 8.20
N THR A 223 -12.56 13.25 7.40
CA THR A 223 -12.41 13.09 5.94
C THR A 223 -11.12 12.37 5.59
N GLN A 224 -10.03 12.73 6.27
CA GLN A 224 -8.83 11.89 6.27
C GLN A 224 -8.99 10.81 7.34
N ARG A 225 -9.23 9.57 6.89
CA ARG A 225 -9.66 8.47 7.75
C ARG A 225 -8.50 7.76 8.43
N SER A 226 -7.31 7.77 7.83
CA SER A 226 -6.10 7.20 8.43
C SER A 226 -4.86 8.09 8.27
N PHE A 227 -4.02 8.07 9.30
CA PHE A 227 -2.69 8.65 9.32
C PHE A 227 -1.63 7.55 9.38
N GLU A 228 -0.54 7.76 8.65
CA GLU A 228 0.47 6.71 8.44
C GLU A 228 1.80 7.04 9.12
N HIS A 229 2.51 5.98 9.55
CA HIS A 229 3.88 5.97 10.07
C HIS A 229 4.11 6.73 11.38
N LEU A 230 3.05 7.26 11.99
CA LEU A 230 3.12 8.25 13.07
C LEU A 230 4.02 9.45 12.70
N HIS A 231 4.18 9.71 11.39
CA HIS A 231 5.32 10.43 10.83
C HIS A 231 5.55 11.76 11.52
N SER A 232 4.59 12.69 11.46
CA SER A 232 4.71 14.03 12.04
C SER A 232 4.14 14.19 13.45
N MET A 233 3.72 13.09 14.08
CA MET A 233 3.12 13.15 15.41
C MET A 233 4.10 13.62 16.48
N MET A 234 5.39 13.29 16.36
CA MET A 234 6.40 13.70 17.34
C MET A 234 6.53 15.23 17.44
N VAL A 235 6.31 15.96 16.35
CA VAL A 235 6.30 17.42 16.36
C VAL A 235 5.04 17.95 17.04
N TRP A 236 3.87 17.38 16.75
CA TRP A 236 2.58 17.83 17.31
C TRP A 236 2.30 17.35 18.73
N THR A 237 3.22 16.59 19.30
CA THR A 237 3.19 16.10 20.69
C THR A 237 4.37 16.61 21.52
N ALA A 238 5.16 17.54 20.98
CA ALA A 238 6.19 18.26 21.73
C ALA A 238 5.59 19.43 22.55
N ARG A 239 6.36 20.00 23.49
CA ARG A 239 5.93 21.14 24.31
C ARG A 239 5.74 22.41 23.48
N ASP A 240 6.62 22.67 22.51
CA ASP A 240 6.49 23.76 21.54
C ASP A 240 6.37 23.22 20.10
N PRO A 241 5.17 22.75 19.70
CA PRO A 241 4.97 22.19 18.37
C PRO A 241 5.15 23.23 17.26
N ALA A 242 4.88 24.51 17.54
CA ALA A 242 4.99 25.58 16.54
C ALA A 242 6.46 25.84 16.15
N ALA A 243 7.37 25.87 17.13
CA ALA A 243 8.79 26.05 16.85
C ALA A 243 9.37 24.87 16.06
N LEU A 244 9.03 23.64 16.43
CA LEU A 244 9.49 22.45 15.72
C LEU A 244 8.89 22.33 14.32
N GLN A 245 7.61 22.67 14.15
CA GLN A 245 6.94 22.68 12.85
C GLN A 245 7.57 23.71 11.91
N ALA A 246 7.84 24.93 12.39
CA ALA A 246 8.49 25.95 11.58
C ALA A 246 9.88 25.52 11.11
N ARG A 247 10.67 24.88 12.00
CA ARG A 247 11.98 24.31 11.65
C ARG A 247 11.86 23.17 10.64
N TRP A 248 10.87 22.29 10.80
CA TRP A 248 10.65 21.17 9.90
C TRP A 248 10.18 21.61 8.50
N LEU A 249 9.32 22.61 8.44
CA LEU A 249 8.86 23.22 7.20
C LEU A 249 10.02 23.91 6.46
N ALA A 250 10.83 24.69 7.16
CA ALA A 250 12.00 25.35 6.57
C ALA A 250 12.99 24.35 5.97
N TYR A 251 13.23 23.22 6.65
CA TYR A 251 14.06 22.14 6.12
C TYR A 251 13.47 21.55 4.82
N HIS A 252 12.15 21.31 4.75
CA HIS A 252 11.53 20.71 3.55
C HIS A 252 11.43 21.69 2.38
N GLN A 253 11.26 22.98 2.63
CA GLN A 253 11.28 24.00 1.57
C GLN A 253 12.66 24.12 0.90
N ASP A 254 13.73 23.82 1.64
CA ASP A 254 15.11 23.80 1.13
C ASP A 254 15.49 22.47 0.42
N LEU A 255 14.64 21.43 0.52
CA LEU A 255 14.84 20.18 -0.22
C LEU A 255 14.40 20.33 -1.68
N ALA A 256 15.31 20.75 -2.55
CA ALA A 256 15.19 20.45 -3.97
C ALA A 256 15.33 18.93 -4.18
N TYR A 257 14.31 18.29 -4.77
CA TYR A 257 14.24 16.84 -5.02
C TYR A 257 15.50 16.26 -5.72
N ASN A 258 16.24 17.08 -6.47
CA ASN A 258 17.37 16.66 -7.30
C ASN A 258 18.77 16.85 -6.71
N GLU A 259 18.94 17.36 -5.48
CA GLU A 259 20.29 17.63 -4.94
C GLU A 259 20.91 16.47 -4.14
N GLY A 260 20.16 15.39 -3.91
CA GLY A 260 20.55 14.38 -2.94
C GLY A 260 20.52 14.94 -1.51
N ILE A 261 20.22 14.08 -0.52
CA ILE A 261 20.26 14.51 0.87
C ILE A 261 21.72 14.62 1.29
N SER A 262 22.30 15.82 1.17
CA SER A 262 23.65 16.13 1.65
C SER A 262 23.82 15.72 3.12
N GLY A 263 25.05 15.44 3.55
CA GLY A 263 25.33 15.07 4.95
C GLY A 263 24.78 16.09 5.95
N ALA A 264 24.89 17.39 5.64
CA ALA A 264 24.31 18.47 6.46
C ALA A 264 22.77 18.41 6.53
N LYS A 265 22.10 18.10 5.41
CA LYS A 265 20.63 17.93 5.38
C LYS A 265 20.18 16.68 6.16
N ARG A 266 20.99 15.60 6.20
CA ARG A 266 20.73 14.44 7.07
C ARG A 266 20.88 14.79 8.54
N GLN A 267 21.93 15.54 8.90
CA GLN A 267 22.18 16.00 10.26
C GLN A 267 21.06 16.91 10.79
N GLU A 268 20.56 17.83 9.97
CA GLU A 268 19.47 18.72 10.38
C GLU A 268 18.17 17.94 10.64
N THR A 269 17.81 17.00 9.76
CA THR A 269 16.67 16.09 9.99
C THR A 269 16.84 15.28 11.27
N ALA A 270 18.01 14.71 11.51
CA ALA A 270 18.31 14.00 12.75
C ALA A 270 18.12 14.90 13.98
N ALA A 271 18.61 16.14 13.92
CA ALA A 271 18.50 17.10 15.01
C ALA A 271 17.04 17.54 15.29
N ILE A 272 16.20 17.68 14.26
CA ILE A 272 14.76 17.94 14.42
C ILE A 272 14.08 16.75 15.13
N HIS A 273 14.36 15.52 14.70
CA HIS A 273 13.80 14.31 15.31
C HIS A 273 14.22 14.18 16.77
N HIS A 274 15.51 14.33 17.07
CA HIS A 274 16.02 14.29 18.44
C HIS A 274 15.34 15.33 19.32
N ALA A 275 15.27 16.59 18.86
CA ALA A 275 14.60 17.66 19.59
C ALA A 275 13.13 17.33 19.86
N ALA A 276 12.39 16.82 18.87
CA ALA A 276 10.99 16.44 19.05
C ALA A 276 10.80 15.30 20.07
N TYR A 277 11.70 14.31 20.08
CA TYR A 277 11.66 13.23 21.06
C TYR A 277 12.05 13.68 22.47
N ASP A 278 13.03 14.57 22.60
CA ASP A 278 13.47 15.15 23.88
C ASP A 278 12.43 16.13 24.46
N ASP A 279 11.66 16.76 23.58
CA ASP A 279 10.62 17.73 23.93
C ASP A 279 9.21 17.14 24.03
N PHE A 280 9.06 15.81 23.99
CA PHE A 280 7.77 15.13 24.13
C PHE A 280 7.01 15.58 25.39
N ASP A 281 5.74 15.93 25.18
CA ASP A 281 4.79 16.34 26.22
C ASP A 281 3.62 15.34 26.30
N PRO A 282 3.53 14.55 27.38
CA PRO A 282 2.42 13.62 27.60
C PRO A 282 1.02 14.28 27.57
N ALA A 283 0.90 15.55 27.98
CA ALA A 283 -0.38 16.25 27.96
C ALA A 283 -0.80 16.61 26.52
N GLN A 284 0.15 17.01 25.68
CA GLN A 284 -0.09 17.26 24.25
C GLN A 284 -0.49 15.97 23.54
N PHE A 285 0.21 14.87 23.83
CA PHE A 285 -0.14 13.55 23.32
C PHE A 285 -1.54 13.11 23.75
N ALA A 286 -1.87 13.20 25.04
CA ALA A 286 -3.20 12.82 25.54
C ALA A 286 -4.31 13.64 24.88
N ALA A 287 -4.10 14.96 24.72
CA ALA A 287 -5.05 15.83 24.02
C ALA A 287 -5.21 15.44 22.53
N LEU A 288 -4.13 15.08 21.86
CA LEU A 288 -4.18 14.60 20.48
C LEU A 288 -4.92 13.26 20.39
N ALA A 289 -4.59 12.29 21.24
CA ALA A 289 -5.22 10.96 21.25
C ALA A 289 -6.74 11.05 21.45
N GLU A 290 -7.21 11.95 22.33
CA GLU A 290 -8.64 12.20 22.52
C GLU A 290 -9.33 12.78 21.28
N VAL A 291 -8.65 13.62 20.50
CA VAL A 291 -9.17 14.11 19.21
C VAL A 291 -9.25 12.97 18.20
N LEU A 292 -8.18 12.18 18.04
CA LEU A 292 -8.11 11.07 17.10
C LEU A 292 -9.19 10.02 17.38
N LYS A 293 -9.37 9.66 18.66
CA LYS A 293 -10.41 8.75 19.13
C LYS A 293 -11.81 9.28 18.82
N ARG A 294 -12.09 10.54 19.19
CA ARG A 294 -13.41 11.15 19.01
C ARG A 294 -13.83 11.20 17.54
N ASN A 295 -12.85 11.43 16.66
CA ASN A 295 -13.07 11.57 15.23
C ASN A 295 -12.95 10.25 14.46
N ASP A 296 -12.74 9.11 15.13
CA ASP A 296 -12.49 7.80 14.51
C ASP A 296 -11.36 7.89 13.45
N THR A 297 -10.25 8.54 13.80
CA THR A 297 -9.08 8.71 12.94
C THR A 297 -8.08 7.58 13.20
N TRP A 298 -7.96 6.67 12.25
CA TRP A 298 -7.17 5.45 12.38
C TRP A 298 -5.69 5.72 12.22
N GLN A 299 -4.87 4.96 12.93
CA GLN A 299 -3.40 5.06 12.82
C GLN A 299 -2.85 3.76 12.25
N THR A 300 -1.97 3.86 11.25
CA THR A 300 -1.13 2.74 10.81
C THR A 300 0.31 3.02 11.22
N PRO A 301 0.80 2.45 12.32
CA PRO A 301 2.10 2.83 12.86
C PRO A 301 3.29 2.43 11.98
N THR A 302 3.18 1.29 11.28
CA THR A 302 4.23 0.70 10.45
C THR A 302 5.57 0.64 11.19
N CYS A 303 5.58 0.16 12.44
CA CYS A 303 6.79 0.15 13.27
C CYS A 303 7.90 -0.73 12.66
N ILE A 304 7.56 -1.72 11.85
CA ILE A 304 8.52 -2.54 11.10
C ILE A 304 9.46 -1.70 10.22
N LEU A 305 8.98 -0.56 9.71
CA LEU A 305 9.78 0.39 8.94
C LEU A 305 11.01 0.86 9.74
N TRP A 306 10.80 1.21 11.00
CA TRP A 306 11.83 1.75 11.87
C TRP A 306 12.71 0.64 12.44
N ARG A 307 12.09 -0.51 12.79
CA ARG A 307 12.81 -1.72 13.24
C ARG A 307 13.80 -2.22 12.20
N ALA A 308 13.40 -2.29 10.93
CA ALA A 308 14.23 -2.77 9.82
C ALA A 308 15.47 -1.88 9.60
N ARG A 309 15.37 -0.59 9.93
CA ARG A 309 16.43 0.42 9.77
C ARG A 309 17.34 0.59 10.99
N LYS A 310 17.09 -0.12 12.09
CA LYS A 310 17.85 0.01 13.35
C LYS A 310 19.28 -0.56 13.30
N GLY A 311 19.66 -1.39 12.31
CA GLY A 311 21.03 -1.92 12.29
C GLY A 311 21.40 -2.98 11.25
N ARG A 312 20.77 -3.02 10.07
CA ARG A 312 21.12 -4.01 9.03
C ARG A 312 22.18 -3.51 8.05
N LEU A 313 23.38 -3.19 8.54
CA LEU A 313 24.53 -2.87 7.67
C LEU A 313 25.73 -3.81 7.80
N ASP A 314 25.59 -4.93 8.51
CA ASP A 314 26.68 -5.91 8.60
C ASP A 314 26.76 -6.72 7.31
N ALA A 315 27.82 -6.48 6.53
CA ALA A 315 28.22 -7.35 5.40
C ALA A 315 28.56 -8.79 5.84
N ASP A 316 28.81 -8.99 7.15
CA ASP A 316 29.10 -10.29 7.78
C ASP A 316 27.86 -10.98 8.38
N ALA A 317 26.68 -10.37 8.28
CA ALA A 317 25.44 -11.03 8.68
C ALA A 317 25.11 -12.18 7.72
N THR A 318 24.64 -13.31 8.26
CA THR A 318 24.05 -14.38 7.43
C THR A 318 22.96 -13.75 6.55
N PRO A 319 23.03 -13.88 5.21
CA PRO A 319 22.06 -13.26 4.32
C PRO A 319 20.64 -13.68 4.71
N ASP A 320 19.74 -12.71 4.89
CA ASP A 320 18.33 -13.00 5.19
C ASP A 320 17.77 -13.88 4.07
N PRO A 321 17.24 -15.08 4.36
CA PRO A 321 16.79 -16.00 3.31
C PRO A 321 15.66 -15.42 2.45
N ARG A 322 14.95 -14.40 2.95
CA ARG A 322 13.91 -13.68 2.21
C ARG A 322 14.46 -12.78 1.10
N MET A 323 15.76 -12.47 1.10
CA MET A 323 16.42 -11.74 0.01
C MET A 323 16.23 -12.41 -1.35
N ARG A 324 16.02 -13.74 -1.37
CA ARG A 324 15.68 -14.49 -2.59
C ARG A 324 14.37 -14.05 -3.26
N LEU A 325 13.52 -13.33 -2.54
CA LEU A 325 12.22 -12.80 -3.01
C LEU A 325 12.30 -11.30 -3.35
N VAL A 326 13.47 -10.68 -3.23
CA VAL A 326 13.68 -9.25 -3.47
C VAL A 326 14.35 -9.06 -4.84
N PRO A 327 13.71 -8.37 -5.80
CA PRO A 327 14.30 -8.17 -7.12
C PRO A 327 15.54 -7.27 -7.07
N GLY A 328 16.46 -7.44 -8.01
CA GLY A 328 17.76 -6.74 -8.03
C GLY A 328 17.67 -5.22 -7.91
N TRP A 329 16.75 -4.59 -8.64
CA TRP A 329 16.51 -3.15 -8.56
C TRP A 329 16.12 -2.68 -7.15
N MET A 330 15.35 -3.49 -6.40
CA MET A 330 14.93 -3.18 -5.04
C MET A 330 16.11 -3.34 -4.06
N GLN A 331 16.98 -4.32 -4.28
CA GLN A 331 18.23 -4.44 -3.52
C GLN A 331 19.16 -3.24 -3.78
N GLY A 332 19.26 -2.79 -5.04
CA GLY A 332 19.97 -1.57 -5.42
C GLY A 332 19.36 -0.32 -4.77
N PHE A 333 18.03 -0.21 -4.77
CA PHE A 333 17.31 0.83 -4.04
C PHE A 333 17.64 0.79 -2.55
N TRP A 334 17.58 -0.36 -1.89
CA TRP A 334 17.92 -0.48 -0.46
C TRP A 334 19.36 -0.05 -0.16
N ALA A 335 20.30 -0.44 -1.04
CA ALA A 335 21.70 -0.08 -0.92
C ALA A 335 21.98 1.42 -1.10
N SER A 336 21.05 2.20 -1.69
CA SER A 336 21.22 3.65 -1.91
C SER A 336 20.83 4.51 -0.71
N TRP A 337 20.11 3.95 0.28
CA TRP A 337 19.66 4.69 1.47
C TRP A 337 20.84 5.10 2.37
N TRP A 338 21.89 4.30 2.42
CA TRP A 338 23.07 4.55 3.25
C TRP A 338 24.29 4.98 2.43
N PRO A 339 24.97 6.07 2.81
CA PRO A 339 26.18 6.52 2.14
C PRO A 339 27.30 5.50 2.42
N LYS A 340 27.79 4.84 1.37
CA LYS A 340 28.81 3.78 1.50
C LYS A 340 30.17 4.31 1.98
N ASP A 341 30.44 5.59 1.74
CA ASP A 341 31.72 6.23 2.01
C ASP A 341 31.73 7.11 3.28
N ASP A 342 30.63 7.12 4.05
CA ASP A 342 30.49 7.95 5.26
C ASP A 342 29.94 7.14 6.45
N PRO A 343 30.81 6.39 7.15
CA PRO A 343 30.42 5.56 8.31
C PRO A 343 29.83 6.37 9.48
N GLU A 344 30.21 7.64 9.64
CA GLU A 344 29.69 8.49 10.71
C GLU A 344 28.24 8.91 10.43
N ALA A 345 27.93 9.32 9.19
CA ALA A 345 26.56 9.62 8.78
C ALA A 345 25.65 8.39 8.87
N VAL A 346 26.18 7.21 8.54
CA VAL A 346 25.50 5.93 8.73
C VAL A 346 25.17 5.68 10.21
N ALA A 347 26.15 5.83 11.11
CA ALA A 347 25.96 5.61 12.54
C ALA A 347 24.96 6.61 13.14
N ALA A 348 24.98 7.87 12.70
CA ALA A 348 24.03 8.89 13.12
C ALA A 348 22.59 8.55 12.69
N ASP A 349 22.39 8.07 11.46
CA ASP A 349 21.08 7.64 10.96
C ASP A 349 20.53 6.46 11.78
N PHE A 350 21.38 5.49 12.13
CA PHE A 350 21.00 4.38 13.01
C PHE A 350 20.59 4.82 14.42
N ALA A 351 21.30 5.77 15.02
CA ALA A 351 20.94 6.32 16.32
C ALA A 351 19.56 7.01 16.30
N VAL A 352 19.23 7.72 15.21
CA VAL A 352 17.89 8.30 15.02
C VAL A 352 16.84 7.20 14.84
N ASN A 353 17.13 6.17 14.05
CA ASN A 353 16.19 5.08 13.80
C ASN A 353 15.94 4.22 15.05
N GLU A 354 16.91 4.08 15.94
CA GLU A 354 16.70 3.45 17.26
C GLU A 354 15.68 4.24 18.10
N ARG A 355 15.78 5.57 18.12
CA ARG A 355 14.79 6.40 18.82
C ARG A 355 13.42 6.38 18.14
N ARG A 356 13.37 6.30 16.80
CA ARG A 356 12.12 6.14 16.04
C ARG A 356 11.42 4.82 16.34
N ASP A 357 12.15 3.70 16.39
CA ASP A 357 11.63 2.39 16.76
C ASP A 357 11.01 2.44 18.16
N ALA A 358 11.77 2.94 19.16
CA ALA A 358 11.28 3.10 20.52
C ALA A 358 10.05 4.02 20.63
N TYR A 359 10.06 5.15 19.90
CA TYR A 359 8.93 6.07 19.84
C TYR A 359 7.70 5.40 19.21
N CYS A 360 7.87 4.68 18.09
CA CYS A 360 6.76 4.01 17.40
C CYS A 360 6.08 2.99 18.31
N LEU A 361 6.85 2.14 19.01
CA LEU A 361 6.29 1.17 19.95
C LEU A 361 5.56 1.84 21.10
N ALA A 362 6.20 2.82 21.77
CA ALA A 362 5.60 3.54 22.89
C ALA A 362 4.29 4.22 22.50
N ARG A 363 4.27 4.92 21.37
CA ARG A 363 3.08 5.61 20.88
C ARG A 363 1.98 4.66 20.41
N THR A 364 2.34 3.56 19.76
CA THR A 364 1.37 2.53 19.34
C THR A 364 0.62 1.97 20.55
N ARG A 365 1.35 1.67 21.64
CA ARG A 365 0.76 1.24 22.90
C ARG A 365 -0.17 2.29 23.50
N GLU A 366 0.32 3.51 23.65
CA GLU A 366 -0.45 4.58 24.30
C GLU A 366 -1.70 4.98 23.50
N LEU A 367 -1.63 4.95 22.16
CA LEU A 367 -2.79 5.14 21.29
C LEU A 367 -3.82 4.03 21.48
N HIS A 368 -3.38 2.78 21.57
CA HIS A 368 -4.26 1.65 21.87
C HIS A 368 -4.93 1.80 23.25
N GLU A 369 -4.14 2.11 24.29
CA GLU A 369 -4.63 2.33 25.66
C GLU A 369 -5.65 3.49 25.73
N ALA A 370 -5.48 4.53 24.91
CA ALA A 370 -6.43 5.64 24.78
C ALA A 370 -7.72 5.24 24.01
N GLY A 371 -7.72 4.11 23.31
CA GLY A 371 -8.83 3.63 22.49
C GLY A 371 -8.86 4.25 21.08
N VAL A 372 -7.73 4.76 20.59
CA VAL A 372 -7.58 5.17 19.18
C VAL A 372 -7.51 3.90 18.31
N PRO A 373 -8.28 3.83 17.21
CA PRO A 373 -8.27 2.64 16.36
C PRO A 373 -6.96 2.53 15.57
N LEU A 374 -6.46 1.29 15.44
CA LEU A 374 -5.19 0.98 14.81
C LEU A 374 -5.37 0.02 13.61
N LEU A 375 -4.48 0.16 12.63
CA LEU A 375 -4.31 -0.75 11.49
C LEU A 375 -2.88 -1.31 11.49
N ALA A 376 -2.74 -2.55 11.02
CA ALA A 376 -1.42 -3.15 10.81
C ALA A 376 -1.01 -2.97 9.34
N GLY A 377 0.17 -2.40 9.11
CA GLY A 377 0.71 -2.19 7.77
C GLY A 377 2.23 -2.26 7.77
N SER A 378 2.81 -2.65 6.65
CA SER A 378 4.25 -2.96 6.57
C SER A 378 5.10 -1.84 5.96
N ASP A 379 4.54 -1.11 5.01
CA ASP A 379 5.23 -0.20 4.08
C ASP A 379 6.27 -0.94 3.20
N THR A 380 5.89 -2.10 2.65
CA THR A 380 6.75 -2.92 1.77
C THR A 380 7.38 -2.13 0.62
N ILE A 381 8.60 -2.50 0.22
CA ILE A 381 9.61 -1.76 -0.58
C ILE A 381 10.63 -1.02 0.27
N MET A 382 10.29 -0.63 1.49
CA MET A 382 11.26 0.02 2.35
C MET A 382 12.40 -0.97 2.70
N PRO A 383 13.63 -0.48 2.94
CA PRO A 383 14.78 -1.35 3.17
C PRO A 383 14.51 -2.44 4.22
N TYR A 384 14.70 -3.70 3.83
CA TYR A 384 14.47 -4.89 4.65
C TYR A 384 13.02 -5.08 5.16
N VAL A 385 12.05 -4.46 4.49
CA VAL A 385 10.62 -4.73 4.66
C VAL A 385 10.15 -5.60 3.51
N PHE A 386 9.94 -6.89 3.79
CA PHE A 386 9.69 -7.93 2.81
C PHE A 386 8.19 -8.13 2.54
N PRO A 387 7.75 -8.17 1.27
CA PRO A 387 6.36 -8.44 0.88
C PRO A 387 5.77 -9.66 1.60
N GLY A 388 4.56 -9.51 2.12
CA GLY A 388 3.85 -10.54 2.89
C GLY A 388 4.41 -10.77 4.29
N SER A 389 5.66 -11.23 4.40
CA SER A 389 6.23 -11.66 5.69
C SER A 389 6.35 -10.54 6.72
N SER A 390 6.61 -9.30 6.30
CA SER A 390 6.78 -8.17 7.24
C SER A 390 5.48 -7.69 7.87
N LEU A 391 4.32 -8.08 7.37
CA LEU A 391 3.07 -7.87 8.11
C LEU A 391 3.05 -8.69 9.42
N HIS A 392 3.58 -9.90 9.42
CA HIS A 392 3.68 -10.70 10.65
C HIS A 392 4.69 -10.10 11.64
N GLU A 393 5.78 -9.50 11.12
CA GLU A 393 6.72 -8.76 11.94
C GLU A 393 6.04 -7.53 12.57
N GLU A 394 5.21 -6.79 11.83
CA GLU A 394 4.39 -5.70 12.39
C GLU A 394 3.43 -6.20 13.48
N LEU A 395 2.75 -7.33 13.28
CA LEU A 395 1.89 -7.92 14.31
C LEU A 395 2.67 -8.28 15.58
N ALA A 396 3.89 -8.80 15.43
CA ALA A 396 4.78 -9.09 16.56
C ALA A 396 5.22 -7.80 17.26
N LEU A 397 5.53 -6.74 16.52
CA LEU A 397 5.89 -5.43 17.06
C LEU A 397 4.73 -4.76 17.80
N MET A 398 3.50 -4.92 17.32
CA MET A 398 2.31 -4.45 18.03
C MET A 398 2.17 -5.15 19.39
N VAL A 399 2.41 -6.47 19.45
CA VAL A 399 2.42 -7.20 20.73
C VAL A 399 3.63 -6.82 21.60
N GLU A 400 4.81 -6.63 21.01
CA GLU A 400 6.02 -6.13 21.70
C GLU A 400 5.78 -4.75 22.34
N ALA A 401 5.07 -3.87 21.64
CA ALA A 401 4.64 -2.57 22.15
C ALA A 401 3.72 -2.69 23.38
N GLY A 402 3.01 -3.81 23.54
CA GLY A 402 2.14 -4.09 24.68
C GLY A 402 0.67 -4.29 24.33
N LEU A 403 0.32 -4.39 23.04
CA LEU A 403 -1.05 -4.74 22.65
C LEU A 403 -1.32 -6.21 22.96
N PRO A 404 -2.55 -6.57 23.38
CA PRO A 404 -2.95 -7.97 23.43
C PRO A 404 -2.95 -8.58 22.00
N PRO A 405 -2.63 -9.88 21.83
CA PRO A 405 -2.63 -10.53 20.52
C PRO A 405 -3.93 -10.35 19.72
N LEU A 406 -5.07 -10.30 20.41
CA LEU A 406 -6.36 -10.00 19.77
C LEU A 406 -6.39 -8.63 19.09
N ALA A 407 -5.86 -7.58 19.73
CA ALA A 407 -5.88 -6.23 19.17
C ALA A 407 -4.94 -6.11 17.95
N ALA A 408 -3.76 -6.73 18.02
CA ALA A 408 -2.86 -6.83 16.87
C ALA A 408 -3.56 -7.58 15.72
N LEU A 409 -4.20 -8.72 16.01
CA LEU A 409 -4.86 -9.51 14.98
C LEU A 409 -6.09 -8.79 14.38
N GLN A 410 -6.85 -8.05 15.19
CA GLN A 410 -7.94 -7.19 14.73
C GLN A 410 -7.46 -6.13 13.74
N ALA A 411 -6.31 -5.51 14.01
CA ALA A 411 -5.71 -4.48 13.15
C ALA A 411 -5.38 -4.98 11.74
N ALA A 412 -5.20 -6.30 11.56
CA ALA A 412 -4.97 -6.96 10.27
C ALA A 412 -6.14 -7.84 9.79
N THR A 413 -7.30 -7.85 10.46
CA THR A 413 -8.45 -8.68 10.06
C THR A 413 -9.77 -7.93 10.15
N SER A 414 -10.55 -8.13 11.22
CA SER A 414 -11.89 -7.56 11.39
C SER A 414 -11.86 -6.02 11.49
N GLY A 415 -10.82 -5.45 12.11
CA GLY A 415 -10.58 -4.01 12.17
C GLY A 415 -10.22 -3.43 10.81
N ALA A 416 -9.31 -4.07 10.07
CA ALA A 416 -8.98 -3.72 8.69
C ALA A 416 -10.21 -3.75 7.77
N ALA A 417 -10.99 -4.82 7.84
CA ALA A 417 -12.20 -4.99 7.04
C ALA A 417 -13.27 -3.92 7.41
N ARG A 418 -13.44 -3.61 8.71
CA ARG A 418 -14.30 -2.52 9.19
C ARG A 418 -13.86 -1.16 8.64
N PHE A 419 -12.57 -0.86 8.66
CA PHE A 419 -12.03 0.39 8.11
C PHE A 419 -12.37 0.54 6.62
N MET A 420 -12.28 -0.56 5.86
CA MET A 420 -12.60 -0.59 4.43
C MET A 420 -14.10 -0.74 4.12
N GLY A 421 -14.97 -0.76 5.13
CA GLY A 421 -16.42 -0.90 4.94
C GLY A 421 -16.84 -2.27 4.42
N ARG A 422 -16.11 -3.33 4.79
CA ARG A 422 -16.36 -4.72 4.36
C ARG A 422 -16.64 -5.60 5.58
N ASP A 423 -17.92 -5.86 5.85
CA ASP A 423 -18.35 -6.74 6.95
C ASP A 423 -18.39 -8.23 6.57
N ASP A 424 -18.18 -8.53 5.28
CA ASP A 424 -18.09 -9.86 4.70
C ASP A 424 -16.64 -10.37 4.58
N LEU A 425 -15.65 -9.61 5.05
CA LEU A 425 -14.22 -9.96 5.07
C LEU A 425 -13.64 -9.85 6.48
N GLY A 426 -12.46 -10.44 6.71
CA GLY A 426 -11.74 -10.33 7.98
C GLY A 426 -12.39 -11.06 9.16
N VAL A 427 -13.34 -11.98 8.90
CA VAL A 427 -14.10 -12.73 9.92
C VAL A 427 -14.37 -14.18 9.46
N VAL A 428 -14.53 -15.12 10.40
CA VAL A 428 -14.95 -16.51 10.11
C VAL A 428 -16.40 -16.71 10.59
N ARG A 429 -17.36 -16.46 9.70
CA ARG A 429 -18.80 -16.65 9.99
C ARG A 429 -19.58 -16.96 8.72
N THR A 430 -20.76 -17.55 8.85
CA THR A 430 -21.69 -17.75 7.74
C THR A 430 -21.97 -16.45 7.00
N GLY A 431 -21.93 -16.50 5.67
CA GLY A 431 -22.12 -15.37 4.76
C GLY A 431 -20.84 -14.62 4.41
N ALA A 432 -19.77 -14.74 5.20
CA ALA A 432 -18.50 -14.10 4.91
C ALA A 432 -17.78 -14.77 3.72
N LEU A 433 -16.92 -14.01 3.05
CA LEU A 433 -16.02 -14.52 2.03
C LEU A 433 -15.01 -15.49 2.66
N ALA A 434 -14.72 -16.57 1.94
CA ALA A 434 -13.79 -17.62 2.34
C ALA A 434 -12.35 -17.23 1.99
N ASP A 435 -11.92 -16.10 2.56
CA ASP A 435 -10.53 -15.65 2.60
C ASP A 435 -9.98 -16.02 3.99
N LEU A 436 -9.30 -17.17 4.07
CA LEU A 436 -9.02 -17.89 5.30
C LEU A 436 -7.58 -18.38 5.33
N VAL A 437 -6.99 -18.48 6.53
CA VAL A 437 -5.64 -19.04 6.73
C VAL A 437 -5.72 -20.12 7.79
N LEU A 438 -5.10 -21.27 7.52
CA LEU A 438 -4.94 -22.35 8.47
C LEU A 438 -3.52 -22.29 9.03
N VAL A 439 -3.39 -22.17 10.35
CA VAL A 439 -2.09 -22.06 11.02
C VAL A 439 -1.87 -23.15 12.07
N GLN A 440 -0.59 -23.39 12.38
CA GLN A 440 -0.19 -24.21 13.51
C GLN A 440 -0.17 -23.37 14.80
N GLY A 441 -0.89 -23.82 15.83
CA GLY A 441 -0.95 -23.13 17.12
C GLY A 441 -1.97 -21.98 17.16
N ASP A 442 -2.34 -21.56 18.38
CA ASP A 442 -3.33 -20.51 18.61
C ASP A 442 -2.68 -19.12 18.46
N PRO A 443 -3.07 -18.30 17.46
CA PRO A 443 -2.51 -16.95 17.30
C PRO A 443 -2.91 -15.99 18.42
N LEU A 444 -3.96 -16.28 19.20
CA LEU A 444 -4.33 -15.50 20.38
C LEU A 444 -3.53 -15.88 21.63
N ALA A 445 -2.86 -17.04 21.64
CA ALA A 445 -1.92 -17.42 22.69
C ALA A 445 -0.50 -16.92 22.39
N ASP A 446 -0.11 -16.96 21.11
CA ASP A 446 1.16 -16.45 20.62
C ASP A 446 0.98 -15.95 19.19
N ILE A 447 1.14 -14.65 18.98
CA ILE A 447 0.94 -13.99 17.68
C ILE A 447 1.89 -14.53 16.60
N SER A 448 3.04 -15.09 16.98
CA SER A 448 4.00 -15.68 16.05
C SER A 448 3.43 -16.90 15.32
N ASN A 449 2.39 -17.55 15.86
CA ASN A 449 1.70 -18.66 15.19
C ASN A 449 1.07 -18.23 13.86
N THR A 450 0.82 -16.93 13.63
CA THR A 450 0.37 -16.43 12.32
C THR A 450 1.36 -16.73 11.19
N THR A 451 2.64 -16.93 11.49
CA THR A 451 3.68 -17.28 10.50
C THR A 451 3.69 -18.76 10.12
N ARG A 452 3.06 -19.62 10.93
CA ARG A 452 3.12 -21.08 10.80
C ARG A 452 1.98 -21.58 9.90
N ILE A 453 2.01 -21.16 8.65
CA ILE A 453 0.92 -21.37 7.69
C ILE A 453 0.95 -22.80 7.12
N GLU A 454 -0.16 -23.52 7.28
CA GLU A 454 -0.41 -24.83 6.65
C GLU A 454 -1.06 -24.71 5.27
N GLY A 455 -1.72 -23.58 5.03
CA GLY A 455 -2.35 -23.25 3.76
C GLY A 455 -3.30 -22.08 3.92
N PHE A 456 -3.86 -21.62 2.81
CA PHE A 456 -4.81 -20.53 2.79
C PHE A 456 -5.87 -20.74 1.70
N ALA A 457 -7.03 -20.11 1.91
CA ALA A 457 -8.04 -19.95 0.89
C ALA A 457 -8.23 -18.48 0.55
N ILE A 458 -8.46 -18.18 -0.72
CA ILE A 458 -8.88 -16.86 -1.20
C ILE A 458 -9.94 -17.04 -2.28
N GLY A 459 -11.06 -16.33 -2.14
CA GLY A 459 -12.24 -16.53 -2.99
C GLY A 459 -12.74 -17.98 -2.95
N GLY A 460 -12.61 -18.66 -1.80
CA GLY A 460 -13.01 -20.06 -1.60
C GLY A 460 -12.14 -21.11 -2.29
N LYS A 461 -11.03 -20.72 -2.93
CA LYS A 461 -10.05 -21.63 -3.52
C LYS A 461 -8.91 -21.88 -2.54
N TRP A 462 -8.61 -23.14 -2.27
CA TRP A 462 -7.61 -23.58 -1.29
C TRP A 462 -6.25 -23.90 -1.93
N ILE A 463 -5.17 -23.51 -1.25
CA ILE A 463 -3.79 -23.96 -1.48
C ILE A 463 -3.22 -24.47 -0.14
N ASP A 464 -2.64 -25.67 -0.14
CA ASP A 464 -1.90 -26.25 0.98
C ASP A 464 -0.41 -25.85 1.00
N SER A 465 0.33 -26.30 2.01
CA SER A 465 1.71 -25.88 2.28
C SER A 465 2.71 -26.23 1.17
N SER A 466 2.53 -27.36 0.48
CA SER A 466 3.47 -27.80 -0.57
C SER A 466 3.45 -26.90 -1.82
N PRO A 467 2.30 -26.63 -2.47
CA PRO A 467 2.22 -25.66 -3.56
C PRO A 467 2.53 -24.22 -3.12
N ARG A 468 2.31 -23.88 -1.84
CA ARG A 468 2.74 -22.59 -1.27
C ARG A 468 4.25 -22.43 -1.35
N GLU A 469 5.03 -23.38 -0.85
CA GLU A 469 6.50 -23.34 -0.91
C GLU A 469 7.00 -23.37 -2.37
N ALA A 470 6.41 -24.21 -3.22
CA ALA A 470 6.73 -24.25 -4.65
C ALA A 470 6.43 -22.91 -5.36
N GLY A 471 5.41 -22.18 -4.90
CA GLY A 471 5.06 -20.83 -5.35
C GLY A 471 6.15 -19.82 -4.99
N LEU A 472 6.61 -19.82 -3.74
CA LEU A 472 7.72 -18.96 -3.29
C LEU A 472 9.00 -19.26 -4.08
N ASP A 473 9.31 -20.53 -4.34
CA ASP A 473 10.46 -20.92 -5.18
C ASP A 473 10.34 -20.49 -6.63
N ARG A 474 9.11 -20.51 -7.18
CA ARG A 474 8.85 -19.99 -8.52
C ARG A 474 9.10 -18.49 -8.58
N ILE A 475 8.60 -17.73 -7.61
CA ILE A 475 8.80 -16.28 -7.55
C ILE A 475 10.28 -15.97 -7.35
N ALA A 476 10.97 -16.71 -6.48
CA ALA A 476 12.41 -16.56 -6.28
C ALA A 476 13.19 -16.71 -7.60
N ARG A 477 12.79 -17.65 -8.48
CA ARG A 477 13.38 -17.79 -9.82
C ARG A 477 13.05 -16.63 -10.75
N ILE A 478 11.84 -16.08 -10.67
CA ILE A 478 11.42 -14.91 -11.48
C ILE A 478 12.24 -13.68 -11.08
N VAL A 479 12.35 -13.39 -9.78
CA VAL A 479 13.08 -12.21 -9.29
C VAL A 479 14.60 -12.35 -9.40
N ALA A 480 15.12 -13.57 -9.45
CA ALA A 480 16.55 -13.86 -9.65
C ALA A 480 16.98 -13.86 -11.12
N ALA A 481 16.05 -13.78 -12.09
CA ALA A 481 16.42 -13.56 -13.48
C ALA A 481 17.16 -12.22 -13.58
N PRO A 482 18.36 -12.14 -14.20
CA PRO A 482 19.16 -10.92 -14.19
C PRO A 482 18.34 -9.75 -14.72
N ALA A 483 18.12 -8.74 -13.87
CA ALA A 483 17.28 -7.60 -14.22
C ALA A 483 17.86 -6.91 -15.45
N VAL A 484 17.12 -6.98 -16.56
CA VAL A 484 17.50 -6.39 -17.85
C VAL A 484 17.85 -4.90 -17.67
N ALA A 485 17.14 -4.18 -16.79
CA ALA A 485 17.45 -2.80 -16.43
C ALA A 485 18.85 -2.61 -15.79
N ASP A 486 19.28 -3.49 -14.88
CA ASP A 486 20.61 -3.39 -14.24
C ASP A 486 21.71 -3.62 -15.29
N ALA A 487 21.48 -4.61 -16.15
CA ALA A 487 22.30 -4.92 -17.30
C ALA A 487 22.43 -3.75 -18.29
N MET A 488 21.30 -3.11 -18.62
CA MET A 488 21.26 -1.92 -19.47
C MET A 488 21.95 -0.72 -18.81
N GLY A 489 21.70 -0.48 -17.52
CA GLY A 489 22.32 0.62 -16.76
C GLY A 489 23.84 0.48 -16.66
N ALA A 490 24.33 -0.73 -16.38
CA ALA A 490 25.77 -1.00 -16.34
C ALA A 490 26.43 -0.81 -17.71
N ALA A 491 25.81 -1.30 -18.79
CA ALA A 491 26.30 -1.11 -20.15
C ALA A 491 26.25 0.36 -20.58
N ALA A 492 25.19 1.10 -20.24
CA ALA A 492 25.07 2.53 -20.52
C ALA A 492 26.18 3.34 -19.84
N ALA A 493 26.51 3.00 -18.59
CA ALA A 493 27.56 3.68 -17.83
C ALA A 493 28.97 3.40 -18.39
N GLN A 494 29.20 2.20 -18.93
CA GLN A 494 30.51 1.78 -19.43
C GLN A 494 30.73 2.17 -20.90
N ASP A 495 29.76 1.87 -21.76
CA ASP A 495 29.93 1.81 -23.22
C ASP A 495 28.86 2.62 -23.99
N GLY A 496 27.95 3.32 -23.30
CA GLY A 496 26.94 4.19 -23.92
C GLY A 496 25.64 3.49 -24.34
N LEU A 497 24.78 4.24 -25.05
CA LEU A 497 23.39 3.83 -25.32
C LEU A 497 23.28 2.55 -26.16
N ASP A 498 24.12 2.40 -27.20
CA ASP A 498 24.02 1.24 -28.10
C ASP A 498 24.37 -0.08 -27.38
N ALA A 499 25.30 -0.03 -26.43
CA ALA A 499 25.63 -1.17 -25.57
C ALA A 499 24.50 -1.50 -24.60
N ALA A 500 23.79 -0.49 -24.09
CA ALA A 500 22.59 -0.69 -23.29
C ALA A 500 21.49 -1.39 -24.08
N ILE A 501 21.22 -0.97 -25.32
CA ILE A 501 20.24 -1.63 -26.21
C ILE A 501 20.67 -3.07 -26.52
N ALA A 502 21.95 -3.30 -26.84
CA ALA A 502 22.46 -4.66 -27.07
C ALA A 502 22.34 -5.56 -25.81
N ALA A 503 22.53 -4.98 -24.61
CA ALA A 503 22.35 -5.68 -23.35
C ALA A 503 20.88 -6.06 -23.09
N TYR A 504 19.92 -5.27 -23.58
CA TYR A 504 18.50 -5.61 -23.61
C TYR A 504 18.23 -6.76 -24.59
N ASP A 505 18.63 -6.62 -25.85
CA ASP A 505 18.38 -7.61 -26.91
C ASP A 505 18.96 -9.00 -26.57
N ALA A 506 20.14 -9.02 -25.93
CA ALA A 506 20.78 -10.26 -25.49
C ALA A 506 20.06 -10.98 -24.34
N ARG A 507 19.28 -10.23 -23.53
CA ARG A 507 18.66 -10.73 -22.30
C ARG A 507 17.14 -10.83 -22.36
N CYS A 508 16.51 -10.29 -23.40
CA CYS A 508 15.07 -10.32 -23.63
C CYS A 508 14.72 -11.17 -24.87
N PRO A 509 14.54 -12.50 -24.73
CA PRO A 509 14.57 -13.44 -25.86
C PRO A 509 13.24 -13.65 -26.64
N ALA A 510 12.23 -12.78 -26.52
CA ALA A 510 10.91 -12.99 -27.17
C ALA A 510 10.32 -11.66 -27.71
N PRO A 511 9.42 -11.71 -28.73
CA PRO A 511 8.92 -10.49 -29.38
C PRO A 511 8.29 -9.50 -28.38
N PRO A 512 8.40 -8.18 -28.62
CA PRO A 512 8.08 -7.08 -27.67
C PRO A 512 6.65 -7.06 -27.12
N GLU A 513 5.79 -7.95 -27.60
CA GLU A 513 4.39 -8.11 -27.17
C GLU A 513 4.21 -9.12 -26.03
N GLN A 514 5.24 -9.91 -25.66
CA GLN A 514 5.10 -11.04 -24.72
C GLN A 514 6.16 -11.14 -23.61
N ALA A 515 7.17 -10.27 -23.58
CA ALA A 515 8.19 -10.28 -22.54
C ALA A 515 8.16 -8.98 -21.74
N ASP A 516 7.70 -9.06 -20.48
CA ASP A 516 7.90 -8.00 -19.50
C ASP A 516 9.35 -8.06 -19.01
N CYS A 517 10.25 -7.50 -19.83
CA CYS A 517 11.67 -7.42 -19.55
C CYS A 517 12.01 -6.25 -18.61
N GLY A 518 11.04 -5.63 -17.93
CA GLY A 518 11.30 -4.62 -16.89
C GLY A 518 11.86 -3.29 -17.43
N LEU A 519 11.38 -2.82 -18.59
CA LEU A 519 11.84 -1.57 -19.22
C LEU A 519 11.49 -0.32 -18.42
N PHE A 520 10.45 -0.33 -17.59
CA PHE A 520 10.15 0.78 -16.68
C PHE A 520 11.33 1.13 -15.76
N ASN A 521 12.04 0.13 -15.22
CA ASN A 521 13.22 0.39 -14.39
C ASN A 521 14.39 0.94 -15.22
N ALA A 522 14.52 0.54 -16.48
CA ALA A 522 15.54 1.08 -17.39
C ALA A 522 15.32 2.58 -17.69
N TYR A 523 14.07 3.05 -17.69
CA TYR A 523 13.73 4.48 -17.88
C TYR A 523 14.41 5.40 -16.85
N TYR A 524 14.65 4.95 -15.62
CA TYR A 524 15.34 5.75 -14.62
C TYR A 524 16.85 5.48 -14.59
N ALA A 525 17.27 4.22 -14.75
CA ALA A 525 18.68 3.84 -14.64
C ALA A 525 19.54 4.35 -15.81
N VAL A 526 19.03 4.26 -17.04
CA VAL A 526 19.81 4.54 -18.24
C VAL A 526 20.04 6.05 -18.44
N PRO A 527 19.02 6.95 -18.33
CA PRO A 527 19.27 8.39 -18.48
C PRO A 527 20.22 8.95 -17.44
N MET A 528 20.19 8.44 -16.20
CA MET A 528 21.17 8.82 -15.18
C MET A 528 22.60 8.42 -15.56
N ALA A 529 22.77 7.22 -16.11
CA ALA A 529 24.07 6.75 -16.59
C ALA A 529 24.56 7.57 -17.79
N LEU A 530 23.69 7.82 -18.77
CA LEU A 530 24.00 8.64 -19.95
C LEU A 530 24.30 10.09 -19.57
N ALA A 531 23.56 10.66 -18.62
CA ALA A 531 23.74 12.04 -18.17
C ALA A 531 25.15 12.31 -17.60
N ASN A 532 25.81 11.27 -17.09
CA ASN A 532 27.15 11.30 -16.51
C ASN A 532 28.22 10.63 -17.40
N GLY A 533 27.83 10.13 -18.57
CA GLY A 533 28.66 9.34 -19.48
C GLY A 533 28.94 10.02 -20.83
N PRO A 534 29.56 9.29 -21.78
CA PRO A 534 29.95 9.82 -23.09
C PRO A 534 28.75 10.25 -23.98
N ASP A 535 27.55 9.77 -23.66
CA ASP A 535 26.34 9.92 -24.48
C ASP A 535 25.27 10.88 -23.87
N ARG A 536 25.69 11.87 -23.08
CA ARG A 536 24.82 12.83 -22.36
C ARG A 536 23.71 13.51 -23.21
N GLY A 537 23.87 13.58 -24.53
CA GLY A 537 22.88 14.14 -25.46
C GLY A 537 21.84 13.15 -26.01
N ARG A 538 21.96 11.84 -25.75
CA ARG A 538 21.16 10.79 -26.39
C ARG A 538 19.94 10.33 -25.56
N ILE A 539 19.55 11.07 -24.52
CA ILE A 539 18.39 10.71 -23.68
C ILE A 539 17.10 10.64 -24.51
N ALA A 540 16.88 11.60 -25.42
CA ALA A 540 15.69 11.61 -26.28
C ALA A 540 15.66 10.40 -27.23
N GLU A 541 16.82 9.95 -27.72
CA GLU A 541 16.93 8.76 -28.58
C GLU A 541 16.59 7.49 -27.81
N PHE A 542 17.04 7.39 -26.56
CA PHE A 542 16.65 6.29 -25.67
C PHE A 542 15.14 6.27 -25.38
N GLU A 543 14.54 7.44 -25.12
CA GLU A 543 13.10 7.55 -24.91
C GLU A 543 12.28 7.20 -26.17
N ASP A 544 12.74 7.58 -27.37
CA ASP A 544 12.12 7.18 -28.63
C ASP A 544 12.20 5.65 -28.84
N TRP A 545 13.35 5.04 -28.52
CA TRP A 545 13.52 3.59 -28.54
C TRP A 545 12.57 2.90 -27.53
N LEU A 546 12.46 3.42 -26.31
CA LEU A 546 11.53 2.91 -25.30
C LEU A 546 10.07 3.00 -25.76
N GLU A 547 9.68 4.09 -26.44
CA GLU A 547 8.33 4.22 -26.99
C GLU A 547 8.00 3.10 -28.00
N THR A 548 9.00 2.69 -28.81
CA THR A 548 8.85 1.62 -29.81
C THR A 548 8.93 0.21 -29.20
N THR A 549 9.80 0.01 -28.23
CA THR A 549 10.15 -1.34 -27.71
C THR A 549 9.34 -1.71 -26.46
N GLY A 550 9.03 -0.75 -25.59
CA GLY A 550 8.27 -0.94 -24.35
C GLY A 550 6.79 -0.57 -24.48
N ALA A 551 6.23 -0.79 -25.67
CA ALA A 551 4.94 -0.24 -26.10
C ALA A 551 3.71 -0.69 -25.29
N SER A 552 3.85 -1.65 -24.38
CA SER A 552 2.80 -2.30 -23.60
C SER A 552 2.89 -2.06 -22.08
N ASP A 553 3.96 -1.43 -21.58
CA ASP A 553 4.14 -1.13 -20.16
C ASP A 553 3.47 0.21 -19.82
N ALA A 554 2.43 0.17 -18.97
CA ALA A 554 1.66 1.35 -18.63
C ALA A 554 2.47 2.37 -17.82
N ASP A 555 3.35 1.92 -16.91
CA ASP A 555 4.17 2.81 -16.09
C ASP A 555 5.24 3.52 -16.93
N LEU A 556 5.85 2.80 -17.87
CA LEU A 556 6.80 3.36 -18.82
C LEU A 556 6.14 4.41 -19.73
N LEU A 557 4.99 4.07 -20.33
CA LEU A 557 4.27 5.00 -21.20
C LEU A 557 3.79 6.24 -20.44
N SER A 558 3.38 6.07 -19.19
CA SER A 558 2.98 7.16 -18.29
C SER A 558 4.15 8.11 -18.00
N ALA A 559 5.32 7.55 -17.66
CA ALA A 559 6.53 8.32 -17.43
C ALA A 559 6.99 9.09 -18.68
N LEU A 560 7.02 8.42 -19.85
CA LEU A 560 7.32 9.05 -21.13
C LEU A 560 6.32 10.17 -21.45
N ALA A 561 5.01 9.94 -21.27
CA ALA A 561 3.98 10.94 -21.52
C ALA A 561 4.21 12.20 -20.67
N GLN A 562 4.51 12.03 -19.38
CA GLN A 562 4.80 13.13 -18.46
C GLN A 562 6.06 13.90 -18.89
N ALA A 563 7.14 13.21 -19.23
CA ALA A 563 8.38 13.85 -19.67
C ALA A 563 8.18 14.67 -20.96
N ARG A 564 7.45 14.12 -21.94
CA ARG A 564 7.11 14.82 -23.20
C ARG A 564 6.26 16.06 -22.93
N PHE A 565 5.31 15.97 -22.00
CA PHE A 565 4.50 17.12 -21.59
C PHE A 565 5.36 18.22 -20.95
N GLU A 566 6.25 17.86 -20.03
CA GLU A 566 7.15 18.81 -19.36
C GLU A 566 8.11 19.51 -20.33
N ARG A 567 8.48 18.85 -21.44
CA ARG A 567 9.28 19.45 -22.53
C ARG A 567 8.45 20.24 -23.56
N GLY A 568 7.12 20.31 -23.40
CA GLY A 568 6.23 21.01 -24.33
C GLY A 568 5.96 20.25 -25.64
N GLU A 569 6.32 18.96 -25.72
CA GLU A 569 6.11 18.09 -26.88
C GLU A 569 4.67 17.55 -26.93
N LEU A 570 3.69 18.46 -26.96
CA LEU A 570 2.26 18.16 -26.78
C LEU A 570 1.70 17.04 -27.69
N PRO A 571 2.05 16.95 -28.99
CA PRO A 571 1.56 15.86 -29.83
C PRO A 571 2.05 14.47 -29.38
N ALA A 572 3.30 14.37 -28.91
CA ALA A 572 3.85 13.12 -28.39
C ALA A 572 3.22 12.77 -27.03
N ALA A 573 3.13 13.76 -26.13
CA ALA A 573 2.47 13.60 -24.84
C ALA A 573 1.02 13.13 -24.98
N ARG A 574 0.23 13.73 -25.89
CA ARG A 574 -1.16 13.32 -26.15
C ARG A 574 -1.25 11.88 -26.65
N ARG A 575 -0.41 11.49 -27.61
CA ARG A 575 -0.36 10.11 -28.13
C ARG A 575 0.00 9.09 -27.05
N LEU A 576 1.05 9.34 -26.28
CA LEU A 576 1.51 8.45 -25.22
C LEU A 576 0.47 8.32 -24.10
N THR A 577 -0.15 9.45 -23.69
CA THR A 577 -1.23 9.45 -22.70
C THR A 577 -2.42 8.59 -23.16
N ALA A 578 -2.84 8.73 -24.42
CA ALA A 578 -3.93 7.94 -24.97
C ALA A 578 -3.60 6.43 -25.02
N ARG A 579 -2.36 6.08 -25.39
CA ARG A 579 -1.87 4.69 -25.37
C ARG A 579 -1.85 4.13 -23.94
N ALA A 580 -1.31 4.88 -22.99
CA ALA A 580 -1.25 4.46 -21.59
C ALA A 580 -2.65 4.25 -20.99
N LEU A 581 -3.61 5.15 -21.26
CA LEU A 581 -5.01 5.01 -20.82
C LEU A 581 -5.73 3.81 -21.43
N ALA A 582 -5.36 3.38 -22.63
CA ALA A 582 -5.91 2.17 -23.23
C ALA A 582 -5.51 0.89 -22.45
N ILE A 583 -4.35 0.92 -21.78
CA ILE A 583 -3.80 -0.19 -20.98
C ILE A 583 -4.24 -0.06 -19.52
N ALA A 584 -4.19 1.15 -18.97
CA ALA A 584 -4.55 1.50 -17.60
C ALA A 584 -5.77 2.43 -17.55
N PRO A 585 -6.97 1.94 -17.92
CA PRO A 585 -8.16 2.78 -17.99
C PRO A 585 -8.55 3.29 -16.60
N GLY A 586 -8.80 4.59 -16.49
CA GLY A 586 -9.19 5.24 -15.24
C GLY A 586 -8.04 5.45 -14.26
N ASP A 587 -6.78 5.43 -14.72
CA ASP A 587 -5.64 5.91 -13.95
C ASP A 587 -5.75 7.44 -13.70
N PRO A 588 -5.76 7.90 -12.43
CA PRO A 588 -5.86 9.32 -12.09
C PRO A 588 -4.73 10.20 -12.66
N LEU A 589 -3.48 9.73 -12.68
CA LEU A 589 -2.34 10.53 -13.17
C LEU A 589 -2.48 10.78 -14.67
N LEU A 590 -2.82 9.73 -15.42
CA LEU A 590 -3.03 9.81 -16.85
C LEU A 590 -4.28 10.63 -17.21
N MET A 591 -5.36 10.54 -16.41
CA MET A 591 -6.54 11.39 -16.57
C MET A 591 -6.21 12.87 -16.34
N GLN A 592 -5.39 13.18 -15.33
CA GLN A 592 -4.89 14.55 -15.11
C GLN A 592 -4.05 15.03 -16.28
N LEU A 593 -3.15 14.18 -16.78
CA LEU A 593 -2.30 14.50 -17.92
C LEU A 593 -3.12 14.71 -19.19
N GLN A 594 -4.15 13.89 -19.43
CA GLN A 594 -5.08 14.01 -20.54
C GLN A 594 -5.77 15.38 -20.55
N GLN A 595 -6.30 15.81 -19.41
CA GLN A 595 -6.92 17.15 -19.28
C GLN A 595 -5.92 18.26 -19.61
N LYS A 596 -4.68 18.16 -19.12
CA LYS A 596 -3.62 19.15 -19.39
C LYS A 596 -3.27 19.24 -20.87
N VAL A 597 -3.06 18.10 -21.55
CA VAL A 597 -2.69 18.09 -22.98
C VAL A 597 -3.83 18.52 -23.91
N ASP A 598 -5.09 18.33 -23.50
CA ASP A 598 -6.26 18.71 -24.30
C ASP A 598 -6.64 20.19 -24.16
N VAL A 599 -6.45 20.78 -22.98
CA VAL A 599 -6.68 22.22 -22.73
C VAL A 599 -5.57 23.09 -23.33
N THR A 600 -4.34 22.58 -23.47
CA THR A 600 -3.29 23.25 -24.25
C THR A 600 -3.59 23.21 -25.75
N THR A 601 -4.47 24.11 -26.21
CA THR A 601 -4.56 24.47 -27.62
C THR A 601 -3.29 25.22 -28.02
N VAL A 602 -2.66 24.76 -29.10
CA VAL A 602 -1.56 25.42 -29.81
C VAL A 602 -1.89 26.92 -30.01
N PRO A 603 -1.09 27.88 -29.49
CA PRO A 603 -1.08 29.20 -30.09
C PRO A 603 -0.54 29.00 -31.50
N ALA A 604 -1.39 29.24 -32.51
CA ALA A 604 -0.92 29.32 -33.88
C ALA A 604 0.26 30.31 -33.92
N ALA A 605 1.39 29.87 -34.48
CA ALA A 605 2.54 30.74 -34.70
C ALA A 605 2.09 32.01 -35.43
N GLY A 606 2.20 33.16 -34.76
CA GLY A 606 1.71 34.42 -35.28
C GLY A 606 2.26 35.62 -34.51
N SER A 607 3.24 36.28 -35.14
CA SER A 607 3.86 37.58 -34.82
C SER A 607 4.76 37.68 -33.59
N ALA A 608 6.07 37.62 -33.88
CA ALA A 608 7.06 38.38 -33.11
C ALA A 608 6.66 39.87 -33.12
N PRO A 609 6.83 40.62 -32.02
CA PRO A 609 6.75 42.07 -32.09
C PRO A 609 7.93 42.57 -32.94
N ALA A 610 7.59 43.32 -34.00
CA ALA A 610 8.56 43.99 -34.85
C ALA A 610 9.47 44.89 -33.98
N ARG A 611 10.78 44.76 -34.18
CA ARG A 611 11.74 45.77 -33.77
C ARG A 611 11.45 47.01 -34.59
N ASP A 612 11.08 48.10 -33.94
CA ASP A 612 11.07 49.42 -34.54
C ASP A 612 12.40 50.09 -34.18
N GLU A 613 13.37 49.94 -35.09
CA GLU A 613 14.50 50.86 -35.25
C GLU A 613 14.02 51.90 -36.26
N SER A 614 13.88 53.19 -35.95
CA SER A 614 14.92 54.25 -35.95
C SER A 614 14.17 55.61 -36.05
N PRO A 615 14.79 56.81 -36.09
CA PRO A 615 16.07 57.17 -36.76
C PRO A 615 17.31 57.20 -35.87
#